data_AF-A0A087D9S7-F1
#
_entry.id   AF-A0A087D9S7-F1
#
_cell.length_a   1.000
_cell.length_b   1.000
_cell.length_c   1.000
_cell.angle_alpha   90.00
_cell.angle_beta   90.00
_cell.angle_gamma   90.00
#
_symmetry.space_group_name_H-M   'P 1'
#
loop_
_entity.id
_entity.type
_entity.pdbx_description
1 polymer ?
#
loop_
_entity_poly.entity_id
_entity_poly.type
_entity_poly.pdbx_seq_one_letter_code
_entity_poly.pdbx_strand_id
1 'polypeptide(L)'
;MTDMISDSTIQAIHKFTEERNWGQFHTPANLAKSICIEAAELLEYYQWVPEAPAADAEHAQEELADVLTYCIMMADALGVDMDNIIMNKLAKTKRKYPSEAVRNNFNEYETRHLNARSDSKEAIKE
;
A
#
# COMPACT_ATOMS: atom_id res chain seq x y z
N MET A 1 1.29 22.63 -2.11
CA MET A 1 1.33 21.25 -1.61
C MET A 1 0.86 20.40 -2.76
N THR A 2 1.62 19.40 -3.16
CA THR A 2 1.22 18.51 -4.25
C THR A 2 0.37 17.44 -3.60
N ASP A 3 -0.93 17.47 -3.83
CA ASP A 3 -1.84 16.41 -3.37
C ASP A 3 -1.33 15.09 -3.96
N MET A 4 -1.09 14.08 -3.12
CA MET A 4 -0.53 12.79 -3.56
C MET A 4 -1.34 12.16 -4.70
N ILE A 5 -2.66 12.40 -4.70
CA ILE A 5 -3.61 12.10 -5.76
C ILE A 5 -4.55 13.31 -5.86
N SER A 6 -4.88 13.75 -7.07
CA SER A 6 -5.73 14.94 -7.25
C SER A 6 -7.14 14.72 -6.71
N ASP A 7 -7.75 15.76 -6.12
CA ASP A 7 -9.16 15.73 -5.71
C ASP A 7 -10.08 15.29 -6.86
N SER A 8 -9.79 15.72 -8.10
CA SER A 8 -10.55 15.30 -9.28
C SER A 8 -10.51 13.79 -9.54
N THR A 9 -9.38 13.13 -9.25
CA THR A 9 -9.26 11.67 -9.37
C THR A 9 -10.09 10.96 -8.31
N ILE A 10 -10.01 11.42 -7.06
CA ILE A 10 -10.79 10.84 -5.95
C ILE A 10 -12.29 10.98 -6.23
N GLN A 11 -12.73 12.16 -6.66
CA GLN A 11 -14.14 12.40 -7.01
C GLN A 11 -14.59 11.55 -8.20
N ALA A 12 -13.72 11.28 -9.18
CA ALA A 12 -14.03 10.37 -10.28
C ALA A 12 -14.26 8.93 -9.80
N ILE A 13 -13.44 8.44 -8.86
CA ILE A 13 -13.60 7.11 -8.23
C ILE A 13 -14.91 7.02 -7.45
N HIS A 14 -15.22 8.05 -6.64
CA HIS A 14 -16.46 8.12 -5.88
C HIS A 14 -17.68 8.08 -6.80
N LYS A 15 -17.69 8.94 -7.84
CA LYS A 15 -18.76 8.96 -8.82
C LYS A 15 -18.92 7.63 -9.55
N PHE A 16 -17.82 7.01 -9.98
CA PHE A 16 -17.85 5.70 -10.65
C PHE A 16 -18.48 4.61 -9.77
N THR A 17 -18.13 4.63 -8.48
CA THR A 17 -18.68 3.73 -7.45
C THR A 17 -20.16 3.98 -7.20
N GLU A 18 -20.55 5.25 -7.05
CA GLU A 18 -21.93 5.68 -6.77
C GLU A 18 -22.88 5.33 -7.91
N GLU A 19 -22.48 5.60 -9.16
CA GLU A 19 -23.27 5.27 -10.36
C GLU A 19 -23.63 3.78 -10.45
N ARG A 20 -22.81 2.91 -9.84
CA ARG A 20 -23.01 1.46 -9.81
C ARG A 20 -23.58 0.95 -8.49
N ASN A 21 -23.80 1.85 -7.52
CA ASN A 21 -24.17 1.51 -6.15
C ASN A 21 -23.24 0.45 -5.53
N TRP A 22 -21.94 0.51 -5.84
CA TRP A 22 -20.95 -0.48 -5.37
C TRP A 22 -20.47 -0.21 -3.95
N GLY A 23 -20.70 0.99 -3.42
CA GLY A 23 -20.33 1.36 -2.05
C GLY A 23 -20.83 0.38 -0.98
N GLN A 24 -21.96 -0.29 -1.21
CA GLN A 24 -22.48 -1.33 -0.32
C GLN A 24 -21.56 -2.56 -0.14
N PHE A 25 -20.66 -2.81 -1.10
CA PHE A 25 -19.72 -3.94 -1.08
C PHE A 25 -18.34 -3.58 -0.52
N HIS A 26 -18.05 -2.28 -0.36
CA HIS A 26 -16.76 -1.72 0.06
C HIS A 26 -16.54 -1.80 1.58
N THR A 27 -16.79 -2.97 2.16
CA THR A 27 -16.39 -3.24 3.55
C THR A 27 -14.87 -3.29 3.65
N PRO A 28 -14.25 -2.90 4.78
CA PRO A 28 -12.80 -3.02 4.96
C PRO A 28 -12.25 -4.42 4.67
N ALA A 29 -13.00 -5.46 5.01
CA ALA A 29 -12.60 -6.84 4.74
C ALA A 29 -12.60 -7.18 3.24
N ASN A 30 -13.52 -6.62 2.45
CA ASN A 30 -13.55 -6.86 1.01
C ASN A 30 -12.47 -6.06 0.30
N LEU A 31 -12.31 -4.78 0.66
CA LEU A 31 -11.26 -3.93 0.09
C LEU A 31 -9.86 -4.47 0.39
N ALA A 32 -9.62 -5.03 1.57
CA ALA A 32 -8.35 -5.67 1.89
C ALA A 32 -8.05 -6.87 0.97
N LYS A 33 -9.09 -7.64 0.60
CA LYS A 33 -8.95 -8.74 -0.35
C LYS A 33 -8.66 -8.21 -1.75
N SER A 34 -9.39 -7.19 -2.20
CA SER A 34 -9.15 -6.55 -3.50
C SER A 34 -7.71 -6.04 -3.60
N ILE A 35 -7.23 -5.27 -2.62
CA ILE A 35 -5.82 -4.83 -2.59
C ILE A 35 -4.84 -6.00 -2.73
N CYS A 36 -5.11 -7.12 -2.05
CA CYS A 36 -4.25 -8.30 -2.12
C CYS A 36 -4.30 -9.01 -3.47
N ILE A 37 -5.46 -9.01 -4.14
CA ILE A 37 -5.65 -9.60 -5.47
C ILE A 37 -4.89 -8.76 -6.49
N GLU A 38 -5.12 -7.45 -6.57
CA GLU A 38 -4.45 -6.61 -7.58
C GLU A 38 -2.94 -6.50 -7.33
N ALA A 39 -2.51 -6.57 -6.07
CA ALA A 39 -1.07 -6.66 -5.76
C ALA A 39 -0.45 -7.98 -6.23
N ALA A 40 -1.24 -9.06 -6.30
CA ALA A 40 -0.80 -10.34 -6.85
C ALA A 40 -0.79 -10.33 -8.38
N GLU A 41 -1.73 -9.64 -9.03
CA GLU A 41 -1.73 -9.41 -10.49
C GLU A 41 -0.51 -8.56 -10.89
N LEU A 42 -0.23 -7.49 -10.14
CA LEU A 42 1.01 -6.70 -10.29
C LEU A 42 2.28 -7.56 -10.11
N LEU A 43 2.24 -8.54 -9.19
CA LEU A 43 3.36 -9.45 -8.99
C LEU A 43 3.51 -10.45 -10.14
N GLU A 44 2.39 -10.94 -10.70
CA GLU A 44 2.37 -11.90 -11.81
C GLU A 44 3.14 -11.36 -13.02
N TYR A 45 3.01 -10.07 -13.29
CA TYR A 45 3.78 -9.37 -14.32
C TYR A 45 5.31 -9.60 -14.23
N TYR A 46 5.84 -9.70 -13.01
CA TYR A 46 7.28 -9.93 -12.77
C TYR A 46 7.63 -11.40 -12.50
N GLN A 47 6.69 -12.34 -12.59
CA GLN A 47 6.87 -13.72 -12.13
C GLN A 47 7.96 -14.48 -12.88
N TRP A 48 8.06 -14.29 -14.20
CA TRP A 48 8.91 -15.12 -15.08
C TRP A 48 10.18 -14.41 -15.56
N VAL A 49 10.32 -13.11 -15.29
CA VAL A 49 11.44 -12.27 -15.74
C VAL A 49 11.81 -11.25 -14.67
N PRO A 50 13.07 -11.20 -14.21
CA PRO A 50 13.51 -10.22 -13.20
C PRO A 50 13.44 -8.76 -13.72
N GLU A 51 13.59 -8.60 -15.03
CA GLU A 51 13.42 -7.34 -15.75
C GLU A 51 12.25 -7.52 -16.71
N ALA A 52 11.13 -6.88 -16.42
CA ALA A 52 9.96 -7.04 -17.27
C ALA A 52 10.19 -6.43 -18.66
N PRO A 53 9.75 -7.09 -19.74
CA PRO A 53 9.89 -6.57 -21.09
C PRO A 53 9.11 -5.27 -21.23
N ALA A 54 9.75 -4.24 -21.79
CA ALA A 54 9.13 -2.92 -22.04
C ALA A 54 7.82 -2.97 -22.85
N ALA A 55 7.57 -4.09 -23.55
CA ALA A 55 6.37 -4.32 -24.36
C ALA A 55 5.07 -4.43 -23.54
N ASP A 56 5.15 -4.62 -22.23
CA ASP A 56 3.98 -4.86 -21.38
C ASP A 56 3.96 -3.95 -20.13
N ALA A 57 4.67 -2.82 -20.19
CA ALA A 57 4.69 -1.85 -19.09
C ALA A 57 3.33 -1.20 -18.81
N GLU A 58 2.38 -1.30 -19.75
CA GLU A 58 1.00 -0.84 -19.60
C GLU A 58 0.24 -1.70 -18.58
N HIS A 59 0.34 -3.04 -18.67
CA HIS A 59 -0.32 -3.93 -17.71
C HIS A 59 0.16 -3.68 -16.27
N ALA A 60 1.46 -3.53 -16.05
CA ALA A 60 1.98 -3.16 -14.72
C ALA A 60 1.47 -1.81 -14.20
N GLN A 61 1.18 -0.86 -15.10
CA GLN A 61 0.59 0.43 -14.72
C GLN A 61 -0.89 0.29 -14.37
N GLU A 62 -1.63 -0.55 -15.10
CA GLU A 62 -3.03 -0.87 -14.82
C GLU A 62 -3.16 -1.53 -13.44
N GLU A 63 -2.38 -2.59 -13.16
CA GLU A 63 -2.46 -3.28 -11.87
C GLU A 63 -2.02 -2.40 -10.69
N LEU A 64 -1.02 -1.55 -10.89
CA LEU A 64 -0.63 -0.56 -9.89
C LEU A 64 -1.74 0.48 -9.65
N ALA A 65 -2.43 0.91 -10.71
CA ALA A 65 -3.55 1.84 -10.59
C ALA A 65 -4.73 1.20 -9.82
N ASP A 66 -4.98 -0.09 -10.01
CA ASP A 66 -6.02 -0.81 -9.28
C ASP A 66 -5.68 -0.97 -7.79
N VAL A 67 -4.43 -1.34 -7.47
CA VAL A 67 -3.95 -1.34 -6.07
C VAL A 67 -4.17 0.02 -5.40
N LEU A 68 -3.80 1.11 -6.08
CA LEU A 68 -3.94 2.46 -5.54
C LEU A 68 -5.41 2.86 -5.38
N THR A 69 -6.26 2.50 -6.35
CA THR A 69 -7.71 2.77 -6.32
C THR A 69 -8.36 2.11 -5.11
N TYR A 70 -8.09 0.82 -4.87
CA TYR A 70 -8.62 0.15 -3.69
C TYR A 70 -8.02 0.66 -2.38
N CYS A 71 -6.77 1.17 -2.38
CA CYS A 71 -6.20 1.84 -1.21
C CYS A 71 -6.92 3.14 -0.86
N ILE A 72 -7.32 3.94 -1.86
CA ILE A 72 -8.15 5.15 -1.65
C ILE A 72 -9.48 4.76 -1.01
N MET A 73 -10.17 3.78 -1.61
CA MET A 73 -11.46 3.31 -1.12
C MET A 73 -11.36 2.68 0.28
N MET A 74 -10.23 2.04 0.60
CA MET A 74 -9.92 1.55 1.94
C MET A 74 -9.76 2.68 2.94
N ALA A 75 -9.08 3.77 2.56
CA ALA A 75 -8.93 4.94 3.43
C ALA A 75 -10.31 5.54 3.76
N ASP A 76 -11.19 5.66 2.76
CA ASP A 76 -12.58 6.10 2.94
C ASP A 76 -13.35 5.16 3.88
N ALA A 77 -13.28 3.84 3.64
CA ALA A 77 -13.98 2.85 4.45
C ALA A 77 -13.49 2.79 5.91
N LEU A 78 -12.23 3.13 6.16
CA LEU A 78 -11.65 3.25 7.50
C LEU A 78 -11.85 4.64 8.13
N GLY A 79 -12.31 5.63 7.36
CA GLY A 79 -12.47 7.01 7.80
C GLY A 79 -11.14 7.67 8.17
N VAL A 80 -10.07 7.37 7.42
CA VAL A 80 -8.71 7.87 7.68
C VAL A 80 -8.21 8.76 6.55
N ASP A 81 -7.45 9.78 6.92
CA ASP A 81 -6.73 10.61 5.97
C ASP A 81 -5.41 9.94 5.54
N MET A 82 -5.23 9.78 4.23
CA MET A 82 -4.10 9.05 3.64
C MET A 82 -2.75 9.66 3.99
N ASP A 83 -2.63 10.99 3.88
CA ASP A 83 -1.39 11.71 4.20
C ASP A 83 -1.00 11.50 5.66
N ASN A 84 -1.96 11.63 6.58
CA ASN A 84 -1.74 11.44 8.00
C ASN A 84 -1.29 10.01 8.33
N ILE A 85 -1.93 8.96 7.78
CA ILE A 85 -1.54 7.57 8.07
C ILE A 85 -0.15 7.25 7.51
N ILE A 86 0.18 7.78 6.32
CA ILE A 86 1.49 7.59 5.68
C ILE A 86 2.57 8.31 6.48
N MET A 87 2.37 9.58 6.82
CA MET A 87 3.34 10.38 7.58
C MET A 87 3.57 9.82 8.99
N ASN A 88 2.52 9.37 9.66
CA ASN A 88 2.63 8.68 10.95
C ASN A 88 3.42 7.38 10.84
N LYS A 89 3.17 6.58 9.79
CA LYS A 89 3.93 5.35 9.54
C LYS A 89 5.39 5.66 9.22
N LEU A 90 5.67 6.65 8.38
CA LEU A 90 7.02 7.08 8.04
C LEU A 90 7.81 7.54 9.27
N ALA A 91 7.19 8.31 10.17
CA ALA A 91 7.84 8.71 11.42
C ALA A 91 8.24 7.49 12.28
N LYS A 92 7.38 6.47 12.36
CA LYS A 92 7.70 5.20 13.04
C LYS A 92 8.82 4.44 12.32
N THR A 93 8.76 4.35 10.99
CA THR A 93 9.78 3.69 10.15
C THR A 93 11.14 4.37 10.27
N LYS A 94 11.22 5.70 10.29
CA LYS A 94 12.47 6.46 10.49
C LYS A 94 13.12 6.16 11.84
N ARG A 95 12.33 6.06 12.91
CA ARG A 95 12.84 5.66 14.23
C ARG A 95 13.35 4.21 14.24
N LYS A 96 12.64 3.31 13.55
CA LYS A 96 13.03 1.90 13.43
C LYS A 96 14.32 1.73 12.61
N TYR A 97 14.45 2.50 11.53
CA TYR A 97 15.54 2.41 10.55
C TYR A 97 16.22 3.79 10.34
N PRO A 98 17.08 4.23 11.27
CA PRO A 98 17.85 5.47 11.09
C PRO A 98 18.74 5.42 9.85
N SER A 99 18.77 6.50 9.06
CA SER A 99 19.48 6.55 7.77
C SER A 99 20.96 6.21 7.90
N GLU A 100 21.62 6.71 8.94
CA GLU A 100 23.05 6.54 9.18
C GLU A 100 23.40 5.07 9.49
N ALA A 101 22.43 4.30 10.01
CA ALA A 101 22.62 2.91 10.36
C ALA A 101 22.35 1.96 9.18
N VAL A 102 21.28 2.21 8.41
CA VAL A 102 20.81 1.24 7.40
C VAL A 102 21.23 1.56 5.97
N ARG A 103 21.68 2.79 5.69
CA ARG A 103 22.08 3.18 4.34
C ARG A 103 23.24 2.29 3.87
N ASN A 104 23.00 1.53 2.80
CA ASN A 104 23.93 0.55 2.24
C ASN A 104 24.32 -0.60 3.21
N ASN A 105 23.53 -0.85 4.26
CA ASN A 105 23.78 -1.92 5.23
C ASN A 105 22.53 -2.78 5.41
N PHE A 106 22.35 -3.74 4.49
CA PHE A 106 21.22 -4.66 4.51
C PHE A 106 21.17 -5.51 5.78
N ASN A 107 22.33 -5.93 6.31
CA ASN A 107 22.40 -6.75 7.53
C ASN A 107 21.85 -6.01 8.75
N GLU A 108 22.14 -4.71 8.87
CA GLU A 108 21.58 -3.87 9.95
C GLU A 108 20.07 -3.68 9.76
N TYR A 109 19.59 -3.52 8.52
CA TYR A 109 18.16 -3.49 8.22
C TYR A 109 17.46 -4.80 8.62
N GLU A 110 18.03 -5.95 8.25
CA GLU A 110 17.51 -7.28 8.57
C GLU A 110 17.46 -7.51 10.08
N THR A 111 18.56 -7.21 10.78
CA THR A 111 18.66 -7.35 12.25
C THR A 111 17.57 -6.54 12.95
N ARG A 112 17.39 -5.26 12.59
CA ARG A 112 16.32 -4.41 13.13
C ARG A 112 14.93 -4.92 12.78
N HIS A 113 14.75 -5.54 11.61
CA HIS A 113 13.48 -6.11 11.22
C HIS A 113 13.12 -7.32 12.09
N LEU A 114 14.08 -8.21 12.35
CA LEU A 114 13.90 -9.41 13.18
C LEU A 114 13.64 -9.05 14.65
N ASN A 115 14.39 -8.12 15.23
CA ASN A 115 14.21 -7.70 16.62
C ASN A 115 12.82 -7.08 16.87
N ALA A 116 12.31 -6.27 15.95
CA ALA A 116 10.98 -5.71 16.12
C ALA A 116 9.85 -6.77 16.07
N ARG A 117 10.10 -7.92 15.40
CA ARG A 117 9.15 -9.04 15.38
C ARG A 117 9.18 -9.84 16.69
N SER A 118 10.31 -9.93 17.38
CA SER A 118 10.37 -10.57 18.71
C SER A 118 9.65 -9.74 19.76
N ASP A 119 9.86 -8.43 19.78
CA ASP A 119 9.23 -7.52 20.76
C ASP A 119 7.69 -7.53 20.63
N SER A 120 7.20 -7.62 19.39
CA SER A 120 5.75 -7.70 19.12
C SER A 120 5.13 -9.02 19.58
N LYS A 121 5.90 -10.11 19.62
CA LYS A 121 5.44 -11.43 20.11
C LYS A 121 5.42 -11.52 21.63
N GLU A 122 6.26 -10.75 22.32
CA GLU A 122 6.25 -10.65 23.79
C GLU A 122 5.07 -9.80 24.28
N ALA A 123 4.76 -8.69 23.59
CA ALA A 123 3.65 -7.80 23.95
C ALA A 123 2.23 -8.40 23.80
N ILE A 124 2.07 -9.54 23.11
CA ILE A 124 0.77 -10.23 22.93
C ILE A 124 0.56 -11.32 24.01
N LYS A 125 1.58 -11.60 24.83
CA LYS A 125 1.51 -12.61 25.90
C LYS A 125 1.11 -12.05 27.27
N GLU A 126 0.92 -10.73 27.39
CA GLU A 126 0.38 -10.04 28.57
C GLU A 126 -1.08 -9.62 28.34
#